data_AF-A0AAD9IIL5-F1
#
_entry.id   AF-A0AAD9IIL5-F1
#
_cell.length_a   1.000
_cell.length_b   1.000
_cell.length_c   1.000
_cell.angle_alpha   90.00
_cell.angle_beta   90.00
_cell.angle_gamma   90.00
#
_symmetry.space_group_name_H-M   'P 1'
#
loop_
_entity.id
_entity.type
_entity.pdbx_description
1 polymer ?
#
loop_
_entity_poly.entity_id
_entity_poly.type
_entity_poly.pdbx_seq_one_letter_code
_entity_poly.pdbx_strand_id
1 'polypeptide(L)'
;MSPATFLRVLGPEPWSVAYPEPSVRPDDSRYGENPNRVRFVEDNWESPALGAWGLGWEVWLDGMEVTQFTYFQQAGGEVLPVPAVEITYGLERIIMAIQGVKHFKDIQYSPGLTYGEMFLQNEQEMSRYNLDEACVADHEARFRLYEEEARRMTGRRLPIPAYEHLLKLSHTFNLLDARGAVGVTERASKFATLRGLAREIAGLWLQRRAEQGFPLGDAAREQEARRGAVGEAQSSSSAPSAPAPFLLEIGCEELPPEDLRAALQQLERGVARLLEELRLDHGALQVSGTPRRLVVRVDALAPSQRAQRLRSRGPPARVAFDAAGEPTPALLGFCKRAGVGLEQVSVDDGGYTWAETDLESRPATHALEEALPALLRSLSFGKSMRWLPGGAAFSRPVRWTLALHGSSPLRFSFADTDSGTSTRLLRSAEEPTVEVASAAAYDNIMTHAGIQIDREIRRKNIWEEACAAAASVGGAIAQTEATEQLLDEVTDLVESPSVVLGSFDPDFLQLPEIVLTTVMRKHQRYFGVRNGGADGRLLPHFLAVANGPVSPDLVKAGNEAVLRARFEDARFFYRGDLRKPLVEHR
;
A
#
# COMPACT_ATOMS: atom_id res chain seq x y z
N MET A 1 -13.21 -17.11 -9.23
CA MET A 1 -12.65 -16.07 -10.11
C MET A 1 -12.72 -16.59 -11.52
N SER A 2 -13.31 -15.83 -12.44
CA SER A 2 -13.45 -16.25 -13.83
C SER A 2 -12.10 -16.57 -14.50
N PRO A 3 -12.03 -17.56 -15.42
CA PRO A 3 -10.86 -17.79 -16.26
C PRO A 3 -10.48 -16.56 -17.10
N ALA A 4 -11.47 -15.70 -17.42
CA ALA A 4 -11.26 -14.45 -18.17
C ALA A 4 -10.42 -13.42 -17.40
N THR A 5 -10.28 -13.57 -16.08
CA THR A 5 -9.32 -12.82 -15.26
C THR A 5 -8.11 -13.69 -14.95
N PHE A 6 -8.28 -14.76 -14.17
CA PHE A 6 -7.14 -15.49 -13.58
C PHE A 6 -6.13 -16.01 -14.61
N LEU A 7 -6.58 -16.60 -15.71
CA LEU A 7 -5.67 -17.10 -16.75
C LEU A 7 -5.15 -15.97 -17.63
N ARG A 8 -5.93 -14.92 -17.85
CA ARG A 8 -5.59 -13.85 -18.80
C ARG A 8 -4.67 -12.78 -18.23
N VAL A 9 -4.59 -12.62 -16.92
CA VAL A 9 -3.57 -11.79 -16.27
C VAL A 9 -2.17 -12.40 -16.38
N LEU A 10 -2.07 -13.69 -16.71
CA LEU A 10 -0.80 -14.40 -16.87
C LEU A 10 -0.22 -14.18 -18.27
N GLY A 11 1.03 -13.74 -18.31
CA GLY A 11 1.82 -13.60 -19.55
C GLY A 11 1.91 -12.16 -20.05
N PRO A 12 2.54 -11.95 -21.21
CA PRO A 12 2.81 -10.62 -21.75
C PRO A 12 1.69 -10.05 -22.63
N GLU A 13 0.67 -10.85 -22.95
CA GLU A 13 -0.39 -10.47 -23.89
C GLU A 13 -1.32 -9.42 -23.29
N PRO A 14 -1.62 -8.30 -23.99
CA PRO A 14 -2.60 -7.34 -23.52
C PRO A 14 -3.99 -7.98 -23.43
N TRP A 15 -4.70 -7.62 -22.37
CA TRP A 15 -6.06 -8.09 -22.13
C TRP A 15 -6.88 -7.01 -21.43
N SER A 16 -8.08 -6.77 -21.92
CA SER A 16 -9.05 -5.86 -21.31
C SER A 16 -10.43 -6.46 -21.47
N VAL A 17 -11.14 -6.65 -20.36
CA VAL A 17 -12.43 -7.32 -20.33
C VAL A 17 -13.31 -6.71 -19.24
N ALA A 18 -14.62 -6.69 -19.47
CA ALA A 18 -15.62 -6.33 -18.46
C ALA A 18 -16.79 -7.30 -18.57
N TYR A 19 -17.28 -7.80 -17.44
CA TYR A 19 -18.39 -8.75 -17.38
C TYR A 19 -19.06 -8.73 -16.00
N PRO A 20 -20.37 -9.03 -15.90
CA PRO A 20 -20.99 -9.33 -14.62
C PRO A 20 -20.54 -10.71 -14.12
N GLU A 21 -20.25 -10.85 -12.84
CA GLU A 21 -19.86 -12.12 -12.20
C GLU A 21 -20.75 -12.40 -10.99
N PRO A 22 -21.85 -13.17 -11.16
CA PRO A 22 -22.62 -13.68 -10.02
C PRO A 22 -21.72 -14.49 -9.09
N SER A 23 -21.48 -13.96 -7.89
CA SER A 23 -20.50 -14.49 -6.95
C SER A 23 -21.20 -15.13 -5.75
N VAL A 24 -20.85 -16.38 -5.42
CA VAL A 24 -21.43 -17.11 -4.29
C VAL A 24 -20.41 -17.23 -3.16
N ARG A 25 -20.78 -16.76 -1.98
CA ARG A 25 -19.96 -16.79 -0.75
C ARG A 25 -20.75 -17.45 0.39
N PRO A 26 -20.62 -18.78 0.57
CA PRO A 26 -21.40 -19.53 1.55
C PRO A 26 -21.29 -19.01 3.00
N ASP A 27 -20.12 -18.49 3.38
CA ASP A 27 -19.81 -17.87 4.67
C ASP A 27 -20.56 -16.54 4.91
N ASP A 28 -21.00 -15.87 3.85
CA ASP A 28 -21.78 -14.63 3.91
C ASP A 28 -23.30 -14.88 4.09
N SER A 29 -23.76 -16.14 4.22
CA SER A 29 -25.19 -16.51 4.35
C SER A 29 -25.89 -15.90 5.59
N ARG A 30 -27.05 -15.24 5.43
CA ARG A 30 -27.78 -14.58 6.54
C ARG A 30 -29.32 -14.72 6.51
N TYR A 31 -29.85 -15.70 5.79
CA TYR A 31 -31.30 -15.95 5.67
C TYR A 31 -32.12 -14.72 5.18
N GLY A 32 -31.47 -13.78 4.49
CA GLY A 32 -32.09 -12.54 4.04
C GLY A 32 -32.43 -11.53 5.15
N GLU A 33 -31.97 -11.77 6.39
CA GLU A 33 -32.26 -10.91 7.54
C GLU A 33 -31.30 -9.71 7.66
N ASN A 34 -30.16 -9.74 6.95
CA ASN A 34 -29.16 -8.68 7.01
C ASN A 34 -29.37 -7.66 5.86
N PRO A 35 -29.47 -6.36 6.15
CA PRO A 35 -29.78 -5.33 5.14
C PRO A 35 -28.71 -5.17 4.04
N ASN A 36 -27.44 -5.41 4.34
CA ASN A 36 -26.35 -5.74 3.42
C ASN A 36 -25.00 -5.64 4.15
N ARG A 37 -24.04 -6.44 3.71
CA ARG A 37 -22.64 -6.40 4.16
C ARG A 37 -22.09 -5.00 3.92
N VAL A 38 -21.50 -4.36 4.91
CA VAL A 38 -20.60 -3.22 4.70
C VAL A 38 -19.29 -3.52 5.44
N ARG A 39 -18.19 -3.73 4.70
CA ARG A 39 -16.89 -4.07 5.30
C ARG A 39 -15.85 -3.01 4.94
N PHE A 40 -15.35 -2.28 5.93
CA PHE A 40 -14.29 -1.27 5.76
C PHE A 40 -12.94 -1.76 6.17
N VAL A 41 -12.02 -1.91 5.21
CA VAL A 41 -10.61 -2.04 5.50
C VAL A 41 -9.76 -1.54 4.32
N GLU A 42 -8.70 -0.81 4.62
CA GLU A 42 -7.54 -0.84 3.74
C GLU A 42 -7.10 -2.31 3.53
N ASP A 43 -7.28 -2.88 2.33
CA ASP A 43 -7.04 -4.31 2.10
C ASP A 43 -6.20 -4.56 0.85
N ASN A 44 -4.98 -5.06 1.07
CA ASN A 44 -4.23 -5.70 0.01
C ASN A 44 -4.95 -7.00 -0.32
N TRP A 45 -5.48 -7.12 -1.53
CA TRP A 45 -6.23 -8.31 -1.91
C TRP A 45 -5.32 -9.53 -2.00
N GLU A 46 -5.74 -10.62 -1.37
CA GLU A 46 -5.09 -11.92 -1.49
C GLU A 46 -6.15 -13.01 -1.62
N SER A 47 -5.96 -13.91 -2.58
CA SER A 47 -6.66 -15.19 -2.63
C SER A 47 -5.65 -16.30 -2.37
N PRO A 48 -5.56 -16.76 -1.10
CA PRO A 48 -4.65 -17.85 -0.75
C PRO A 48 -4.92 -19.07 -1.62
N ALA A 49 -6.19 -19.44 -1.85
CA ALA A 49 -6.56 -20.59 -2.69
C ALA A 49 -5.98 -20.53 -4.12
N LEU A 50 -5.85 -19.33 -4.71
CA LEU A 50 -5.37 -19.15 -6.07
C LEU A 50 -3.89 -18.78 -6.15
N GLY A 51 -3.21 -18.62 -5.01
CA GLY A 51 -1.84 -18.09 -4.97
C GLY A 51 -1.71 -16.74 -5.67
N ALA A 52 -2.78 -15.95 -5.64
CA ALA A 52 -2.90 -14.66 -6.31
C ALA A 52 -2.98 -13.55 -5.26
N TRP A 53 -2.24 -12.48 -5.49
CA TRP A 53 -2.28 -11.31 -4.61
C TRP A 53 -1.95 -10.04 -5.38
N GLY A 54 -2.46 -8.94 -4.86
CA GLY A 54 -2.24 -7.61 -5.40
C GLY A 54 -2.35 -6.55 -4.32
N LEU A 55 -1.92 -5.35 -4.69
CA LEU A 55 -2.06 -4.15 -3.85
C LEU A 55 -3.25 -3.36 -4.38
N GLY A 56 -4.04 -2.77 -3.49
CA GLY A 56 -5.36 -2.30 -3.87
C GLY A 56 -5.94 -1.24 -2.96
N TRP A 57 -7.13 -0.79 -3.33
CA TRP A 57 -7.95 0.16 -2.58
C TRP A 57 -9.40 -0.32 -2.53
N GLU A 58 -10.03 -0.14 -1.39
CA GLU A 58 -11.49 -0.15 -1.27
C GLU A 58 -12.01 1.29 -1.51
N VAL A 59 -13.02 1.43 -2.35
CA VAL A 59 -13.68 2.71 -2.62
C VAL A 59 -14.98 2.78 -1.84
N TRP A 60 -15.11 3.89 -1.13
CA TRP A 60 -16.17 4.18 -0.19
C TRP A 60 -17.12 5.23 -0.72
N LEU A 61 -18.42 4.94 -0.68
CA LEU A 61 -19.49 5.88 -1.01
C LEU A 61 -20.51 5.88 0.13
N ASP A 62 -20.69 7.04 0.78
CA ASP A 62 -21.64 7.24 1.89
C ASP A 62 -21.55 6.21 3.03
N GLY A 63 -20.32 5.78 3.30
CA GLY A 63 -20.09 4.73 4.28
C GLY A 63 -20.49 3.34 3.78
N MET A 64 -20.41 3.06 2.49
CA MET A 64 -20.54 1.72 1.91
C MET A 64 -19.40 1.41 0.94
N GLU A 65 -18.80 0.21 1.04
CA GLU A 65 -17.73 -0.25 0.15
C GLU A 65 -18.41 -0.59 -1.16
N VAL A 66 -18.19 0.21 -2.20
CA VAL A 66 -18.87 0.01 -3.48
C VAL A 66 -17.96 -0.60 -4.52
N THR A 67 -16.64 -0.47 -4.39
CA THR A 67 -15.69 -0.95 -5.39
C THR A 67 -14.39 -1.40 -4.74
N GLN A 68 -13.75 -2.45 -5.27
CA GLN A 68 -12.39 -2.81 -4.96
C GLN A 68 -11.49 -2.66 -6.20
N PHE A 69 -10.39 -1.94 -6.05
CA PHE A 69 -9.31 -1.86 -7.02
C PHE A 69 -8.19 -2.79 -6.59
N THR A 70 -7.71 -3.66 -7.46
CA THR A 70 -6.58 -4.55 -7.18
C THR A 70 -5.61 -4.54 -8.34
N TYR A 71 -4.34 -4.26 -8.05
CA TYR A 71 -3.25 -4.42 -9.00
C TYR A 71 -2.52 -5.71 -8.71
N PHE A 72 -2.80 -6.74 -9.50
CA PHE A 72 -2.19 -8.04 -9.35
C PHE A 72 -0.67 -7.94 -9.52
N GLN A 73 0.06 -8.46 -8.53
CA GLN A 73 1.50 -8.64 -8.61
C GLN A 73 1.86 -10.10 -8.91
N GLN A 74 0.96 -11.02 -8.53
CA GLN A 74 1.13 -12.45 -8.71
C GLN A 74 -0.22 -13.13 -8.94
N ALA A 75 -0.24 -14.16 -9.76
CA ALA A 75 -1.37 -15.09 -9.90
C ALA A 75 -0.85 -16.53 -10.06
N GLY A 76 -1.43 -17.49 -9.34
CA GLY A 76 -0.98 -18.89 -9.41
C GLY A 76 0.49 -19.08 -9.01
N GLY A 77 1.04 -18.25 -8.12
CA GLY A 77 2.48 -18.31 -7.79
C GLY A 77 3.41 -17.64 -8.82
N GLU A 78 2.90 -17.22 -9.97
CA GLU A 78 3.67 -16.57 -11.03
C GLU A 78 3.66 -15.06 -10.87
N VAL A 79 4.85 -14.46 -10.91
CA VAL A 79 5.03 -13.02 -10.90
C VAL A 79 4.57 -12.44 -12.23
N LEU A 80 3.67 -11.47 -12.20
CA LEU A 80 3.18 -10.85 -13.43
C LEU A 80 4.24 -9.92 -14.03
N PRO A 81 4.51 -10.01 -15.35
CA PRO A 81 5.46 -9.12 -16.02
C PRO A 81 4.93 -7.70 -16.13
N VAL A 82 3.60 -7.56 -16.28
CA VAL A 82 2.87 -6.28 -16.24
C VAL A 82 1.75 -6.45 -15.22
N PRO A 83 1.65 -5.57 -14.21
CA PRO A 83 0.57 -5.60 -13.25
C PRO A 83 -0.78 -5.42 -13.95
N ALA A 84 -1.68 -6.37 -13.79
CA ALA A 84 -3.06 -6.23 -14.25
C ALA A 84 -3.86 -5.46 -13.19
N VAL A 85 -4.72 -4.54 -13.63
CA VAL A 85 -5.68 -3.86 -12.75
C VAL A 85 -7.04 -4.54 -12.85
N GLU A 86 -7.60 -4.90 -11.70
CA GLU A 86 -8.98 -5.35 -11.55
C GLU A 86 -9.77 -4.26 -10.82
N ILE A 87 -10.96 -3.97 -11.33
CA ILE A 87 -11.93 -3.05 -10.73
C ILE A 87 -13.22 -3.82 -10.54
N THR A 88 -13.56 -4.11 -9.28
CA THR A 88 -14.68 -4.98 -8.91
C THR A 88 -15.76 -4.16 -8.22
N TYR A 89 -16.91 -4.00 -8.86
CA TYR A 89 -18.04 -3.22 -8.36
C TYR A 89 -19.03 -4.11 -7.59
N GLY A 90 -19.40 -3.70 -6.37
CA GLY A 90 -20.52 -4.23 -5.62
C GLY A 90 -21.83 -3.60 -6.09
N LEU A 91 -22.43 -4.16 -7.15
CA LEU A 91 -23.58 -3.57 -7.86
C LEU A 91 -24.76 -3.30 -6.93
N GLU A 92 -25.12 -4.23 -6.06
CA GLU A 92 -26.26 -4.09 -5.14
C GLU A 92 -26.06 -2.90 -4.20
N ARG A 93 -24.84 -2.70 -3.69
CA ARG A 93 -24.51 -1.57 -2.81
C ARG A 93 -24.58 -0.24 -3.55
N ILE A 94 -24.06 -0.18 -4.78
CA ILE A 94 -24.14 1.01 -5.64
C ILE A 94 -25.60 1.36 -5.92
N ILE A 95 -26.41 0.38 -6.30
CA ILE A 95 -27.83 0.60 -6.62
C ILE A 95 -28.60 1.06 -5.38
N MET A 96 -28.33 0.48 -4.21
CA MET A 96 -28.94 0.92 -2.95
C MET A 96 -28.63 2.39 -2.65
N ALA A 97 -27.38 2.80 -2.80
CA ALA A 97 -26.98 4.19 -2.61
C ALA A 97 -27.71 5.12 -3.59
N ILE A 98 -27.78 4.75 -4.88
CA ILE A 98 -28.47 5.53 -5.91
C ILE A 98 -29.98 5.64 -5.64
N GLN A 99 -30.62 4.56 -5.21
CA GLN A 99 -32.06 4.51 -4.96
C GLN A 99 -32.45 4.99 -3.55
N GLY A 100 -31.48 5.26 -2.67
CA GLY A 100 -31.71 5.68 -1.29
C GLY A 100 -32.36 4.60 -0.41
N VAL A 101 -32.24 3.32 -0.79
CA VAL A 101 -32.82 2.19 -0.03
C VAL A 101 -31.78 1.58 0.92
N LYS A 102 -32.25 1.08 2.06
CA LYS A 102 -31.37 0.59 3.15
C LYS A 102 -31.22 -0.93 3.20
N HIS A 103 -31.95 -1.65 2.36
CA HIS A 103 -31.92 -3.11 2.31
C HIS A 103 -31.95 -3.60 0.86
N PHE A 104 -31.18 -4.65 0.54
CA PHE A 104 -31.13 -5.18 -0.83
C PHE A 104 -32.51 -5.56 -1.40
N LYS A 105 -33.41 -6.09 -0.56
CA LYS A 105 -34.74 -6.55 -0.97
C LYS A 105 -35.61 -5.41 -1.53
N ASP A 106 -35.34 -4.18 -1.07
CA ASP A 106 -36.10 -2.99 -1.44
C ASP A 106 -35.54 -2.33 -2.71
N ILE A 107 -34.46 -2.86 -3.28
CA ILE A 107 -33.93 -2.40 -4.57
C ILE A 107 -35.00 -2.61 -5.64
N GLN A 108 -35.34 -1.56 -6.36
CA GLN A 108 -36.12 -1.65 -7.58
C GLN A 108 -35.24 -2.21 -8.70
N TYR A 109 -35.47 -3.46 -9.11
CA TYR A 109 -34.67 -4.13 -10.13
C TYR A 109 -35.12 -3.75 -11.54
N SER A 110 -36.44 -3.75 -11.78
CA SER A 110 -37.08 -3.29 -13.01
C SER A 110 -38.45 -2.67 -12.68
N PRO A 111 -39.12 -1.94 -13.58
CA PRO A 111 -40.44 -1.37 -13.28
C PRO A 111 -41.43 -2.42 -12.74
N GLY A 112 -41.93 -2.21 -11.52
CA GLY A 112 -42.86 -3.12 -10.83
C GLY A 112 -42.26 -4.40 -10.23
N LEU A 113 -40.93 -4.57 -10.23
CA LEU A 113 -40.26 -5.74 -9.65
C LEU A 113 -39.09 -5.31 -8.76
N THR A 114 -39.12 -5.80 -7.51
CA THR A 114 -38.07 -5.61 -6.52
C THR A 114 -37.06 -6.76 -6.54
N TYR A 115 -35.86 -6.50 -6.08
CA TYR A 115 -34.82 -7.52 -5.92
C TYR A 115 -35.23 -8.57 -4.87
N GLY A 116 -35.99 -8.16 -3.86
CA GLY A 116 -36.54 -9.06 -2.85
C GLY A 116 -37.48 -10.12 -3.45
N GLU A 117 -38.38 -9.70 -4.34
CA GLU A 117 -39.27 -10.63 -5.07
C GLU A 117 -38.51 -11.64 -5.92
N MET A 118 -37.33 -11.26 -6.44
CA MET A 118 -36.50 -12.15 -7.25
C MET A 118 -35.59 -13.08 -6.43
N PHE A 119 -34.97 -12.57 -5.35
CA PHE A 119 -33.82 -13.23 -4.73
C PHE A 119 -33.95 -13.53 -3.23
N LEU A 120 -34.97 -13.01 -2.53
CA LEU A 120 -35.10 -13.25 -1.09
C LEU A 120 -35.28 -14.73 -0.76
N GLN A 121 -36.10 -15.44 -1.53
CA GLN A 121 -36.28 -16.89 -1.37
C GLN A 121 -34.97 -17.65 -1.59
N ASN A 122 -34.23 -17.30 -2.65
CA ASN A 122 -32.94 -17.91 -2.94
C ASN A 122 -31.93 -17.70 -1.78
N GLU A 123 -31.85 -16.48 -1.24
CA GLU A 123 -30.98 -16.17 -0.11
C GLU A 123 -31.34 -16.98 1.15
N GLN A 124 -32.64 -17.13 1.44
CA GLN A 124 -33.13 -17.94 2.56
C GLN A 124 -32.80 -19.42 2.42
N GLU A 125 -33.12 -20.00 1.26
CA GLU A 125 -32.90 -21.42 1.00
C GLU A 125 -31.41 -21.76 0.92
N MET A 126 -30.62 -20.93 0.24
CA MET A 126 -29.16 -21.12 0.16
C MET A 126 -28.49 -20.91 1.51
N SER A 127 -28.95 -19.96 2.34
CA SER A 127 -28.42 -19.81 3.69
C SER A 127 -28.63 -21.06 4.54
N ARG A 128 -29.86 -21.60 4.52
CA ARG A 128 -30.18 -22.87 5.19
C ARG A 128 -29.33 -24.01 4.65
N TYR A 129 -29.16 -24.11 3.34
CA TYR A 129 -28.32 -25.14 2.75
C TYR A 129 -26.86 -25.01 3.21
N ASN A 130 -26.28 -23.82 3.06
CA ASN A 130 -24.87 -23.55 3.35
C ASN A 130 -24.52 -23.72 4.83
N LEU A 131 -25.43 -23.33 5.74
CA LEU A 131 -25.16 -23.30 7.18
C LEU A 131 -25.68 -24.53 7.91
N ASP A 132 -26.75 -25.18 7.45
CA ASP A 132 -27.43 -26.24 8.21
C ASP A 132 -27.43 -27.59 7.46
N GLU A 133 -27.87 -27.60 6.20
CA GLU A 133 -28.28 -28.85 5.52
C GLU A 133 -27.19 -29.48 4.64
N ALA A 134 -26.18 -28.73 4.21
CA ALA A 134 -25.16 -29.26 3.31
C ALA A 134 -24.44 -30.47 3.95
N CYS A 135 -24.56 -31.63 3.30
CA CYS A 135 -23.96 -32.88 3.75
C CYS A 135 -22.43 -32.80 3.67
N VAL A 136 -21.77 -32.75 4.82
CA VAL A 136 -20.31 -32.63 4.93
C VAL A 136 -19.60 -33.81 4.25
N ALA A 137 -20.05 -35.05 4.49
CA ALA A 137 -19.43 -36.25 3.93
C ALA A 137 -19.46 -36.28 2.38
N ASP A 138 -20.57 -35.84 1.78
CA ASP A 138 -20.69 -35.78 0.32
C ASP A 138 -19.80 -34.69 -0.28
N HIS A 139 -19.68 -33.53 0.39
CA HIS A 139 -18.81 -32.46 -0.07
C HIS A 139 -17.33 -32.81 0.08
N GLU A 140 -16.94 -33.56 1.11
CA GLU A 140 -15.61 -34.16 1.21
C GLU A 140 -15.32 -35.11 0.03
N ALA A 141 -16.29 -35.95 -0.33
CA ALA A 141 -16.15 -36.82 -1.50
C ALA A 141 -16.03 -36.02 -2.81
N ARG A 142 -16.85 -34.99 -2.99
CA ARG A 142 -16.77 -34.08 -4.16
C ARG A 142 -15.43 -33.36 -4.23
N PHE A 143 -14.89 -32.91 -3.09
CA PHE A 143 -13.59 -32.25 -3.03
C PHE A 143 -12.50 -33.17 -3.62
N ARG A 144 -12.45 -34.43 -3.17
CA ARG A 144 -11.50 -35.42 -3.71
C ARG A 144 -11.68 -35.67 -5.21
N LEU A 145 -12.91 -35.87 -5.66
CA LEU A 145 -13.19 -36.13 -7.09
C LEU A 145 -12.83 -34.95 -7.99
N TYR A 146 -13.08 -33.72 -7.56
CA TYR A 146 -12.68 -32.53 -8.31
C TYR A 146 -11.17 -32.34 -8.35
N GLU A 147 -10.46 -32.64 -7.24
CA GLU A 147 -9.00 -32.64 -7.23
C GLU A 147 -8.43 -33.66 -8.23
N GLU A 148 -8.89 -34.91 -8.19
CA GLU A 148 -8.43 -35.97 -9.09
C GLU A 148 -8.63 -35.61 -10.57
N GLU A 149 -9.80 -35.07 -10.90
CA GLU A 149 -10.12 -34.65 -12.27
C GLU A 149 -9.28 -33.45 -12.72
N ALA A 150 -9.04 -32.47 -11.83
CA ALA A 150 -8.16 -31.34 -12.13
C ALA A 150 -6.73 -31.82 -12.45
N ARG A 151 -6.17 -32.72 -11.62
CA ARG A 151 -4.85 -33.32 -11.85
C ARG A 151 -4.80 -34.10 -13.17
N ARG A 152 -5.86 -34.86 -13.48
CA ARG A 152 -5.98 -35.59 -14.75
C ARG A 152 -5.96 -34.65 -15.95
N MET A 153 -6.70 -33.54 -15.91
CA MET A 153 -6.71 -32.54 -16.99
C MET A 153 -5.37 -31.82 -17.13
N THR A 154 -4.71 -31.47 -16.02
CA THR A 154 -3.34 -30.94 -16.02
C THR A 154 -2.38 -31.93 -16.70
N GLY A 155 -2.43 -33.22 -16.35
CA GLY A 155 -1.61 -34.28 -16.97
C GLY A 155 -1.88 -34.46 -18.47
N ARG A 156 -3.10 -34.15 -18.95
CA ARG A 156 -3.46 -34.13 -20.38
C ARG A 156 -3.13 -32.81 -21.08
N ARG A 157 -2.47 -31.88 -20.39
CA ARG A 157 -2.11 -30.54 -20.90
C ARG A 157 -3.33 -29.70 -21.29
N LEU A 158 -4.42 -29.82 -20.53
CA LEU A 158 -5.68 -29.10 -20.73
C LEU A 158 -5.91 -28.10 -19.57
N PRO A 159 -5.27 -26.91 -19.59
CA PRO A 159 -5.32 -25.98 -18.46
C PRO A 159 -6.71 -25.39 -18.20
N ILE A 160 -7.50 -25.12 -19.24
CA ILE A 160 -8.86 -24.57 -19.06
C ILE A 160 -9.77 -25.57 -18.32
N PRO A 161 -9.93 -26.84 -18.79
CA PRO A 161 -10.67 -27.85 -18.02
C PRO A 161 -10.13 -28.08 -16.61
N ALA A 162 -8.80 -28.07 -16.42
CA ALA A 162 -8.22 -28.20 -15.09
C ALA A 162 -8.64 -27.05 -14.16
N TYR A 163 -8.68 -25.82 -14.68
CA TYR A 163 -9.12 -24.64 -13.95
C TYR A 163 -10.61 -24.68 -13.57
N GLU A 164 -11.48 -25.17 -14.46
CA GLU A 164 -12.90 -25.37 -14.16
C GLU A 164 -13.11 -26.30 -12.95
N HIS A 165 -12.30 -27.35 -12.83
CA HIS A 165 -12.34 -28.24 -11.67
C HIS A 165 -11.75 -27.61 -10.41
N LEU A 166 -10.73 -26.76 -10.53
CA LEU A 166 -10.22 -25.95 -9.42
C LEU A 166 -11.29 -25.00 -8.86
N LEU A 167 -12.13 -24.39 -9.71
CA LEU A 167 -13.24 -23.54 -9.27
C LEU A 167 -14.26 -24.32 -8.43
N LYS A 168 -14.63 -25.53 -8.90
CA LYS A 168 -15.53 -26.43 -8.16
C LYS A 168 -14.94 -26.87 -6.82
N LEU A 169 -13.63 -27.14 -6.81
CA LEU A 169 -12.88 -27.48 -5.61
C LEU A 169 -12.91 -26.35 -4.58
N SER A 170 -12.66 -25.11 -5.03
CA SER A 170 -12.71 -23.90 -4.20
C SER A 170 -14.10 -23.65 -3.61
N HIS A 171 -15.15 -23.77 -4.43
CA HIS A 171 -16.53 -23.63 -3.94
C HIS A 171 -16.91 -24.72 -2.92
N THR A 172 -16.50 -25.96 -3.16
CA THR A 172 -16.72 -27.07 -2.23
C THR A 172 -16.03 -26.81 -0.88
N PHE A 173 -14.81 -26.26 -0.90
CA PHE A 173 -14.12 -25.83 0.31
C PHE A 173 -14.91 -24.77 1.07
N ASN A 174 -15.39 -23.73 0.40
CA ASN A 174 -16.15 -22.66 1.08
C ASN A 174 -17.44 -23.18 1.73
N LEU A 175 -18.11 -24.16 1.12
CA LEU A 175 -19.28 -24.82 1.72
C LEU A 175 -18.91 -25.60 2.98
N LEU A 176 -17.83 -26.38 2.94
CA LEU A 176 -17.33 -27.12 4.11
C LEU A 176 -16.94 -26.17 5.24
N ASP A 177 -16.30 -25.04 4.91
CA ASP A 177 -15.89 -24.02 5.88
C ASP A 177 -17.12 -23.32 6.50
N ALA A 178 -18.13 -22.96 5.70
CA ALA A 178 -19.38 -22.38 6.18
C ALA A 178 -20.18 -23.34 7.10
N ARG A 179 -20.10 -24.66 6.85
CA ARG A 179 -20.65 -25.68 7.76
C ARG A 179 -19.86 -25.86 9.07
N GLY A 180 -18.74 -25.15 9.22
CA GLY A 180 -17.85 -25.30 10.38
C GLY A 180 -17.15 -26.65 10.43
N ALA A 181 -17.09 -27.38 9.32
CA ALA A 181 -16.57 -28.75 9.27
C ALA A 181 -15.05 -28.83 9.10
N VAL A 182 -14.39 -27.69 8.81
CA VAL A 182 -12.95 -27.64 8.50
C VAL A 182 -12.17 -27.14 9.70
N GLY A 183 -11.40 -28.03 10.33
CA GLY A 183 -10.48 -27.65 11.40
C GLY A 183 -9.27 -26.85 10.89
N VAL A 184 -8.50 -26.23 11.80
CA VAL A 184 -7.33 -25.38 11.44
C VAL A 184 -6.30 -26.13 10.58
N THR A 185 -5.93 -27.37 10.97
CA THR A 185 -4.97 -28.20 10.24
C THR A 185 -5.49 -28.61 8.87
N GLU A 186 -6.78 -28.94 8.80
CA GLU A 186 -7.42 -29.35 7.56
C GLU A 186 -7.54 -28.20 6.57
N ARG A 187 -7.89 -27.00 7.07
CA ARG A 187 -7.91 -25.76 6.29
C ARG A 187 -6.56 -25.50 5.62
N ALA A 188 -5.47 -25.64 6.38
CA ALA A 188 -4.11 -25.46 5.84
C ALA A 188 -3.80 -26.48 4.72
N SER A 189 -4.21 -27.74 4.90
CA SER A 189 -4.04 -28.82 3.91
C SER A 189 -4.83 -28.54 2.62
N LYS A 190 -6.13 -28.24 2.74
CA LYS A 190 -7.00 -27.94 1.59
C LYS A 190 -6.51 -26.70 0.82
N PHE A 191 -6.04 -25.67 1.52
CA PHE A 191 -5.40 -24.51 0.86
C PHE A 191 -4.07 -24.84 0.19
N ALA A 192 -3.28 -25.78 0.72
CA ALA A 192 -2.07 -26.24 0.03
C ALA A 192 -2.43 -26.96 -1.28
N THR A 193 -3.47 -27.81 -1.28
CA THR A 193 -3.98 -28.45 -2.51
C THR A 193 -4.45 -27.44 -3.55
N LEU A 194 -5.32 -26.50 -3.15
CA LEU A 194 -5.83 -25.45 -4.03
C LEU A 194 -4.68 -24.63 -4.65
N ARG A 195 -3.71 -24.20 -3.82
CA ARG A 195 -2.53 -23.46 -4.28
C ARG A 195 -1.66 -24.25 -5.24
N GLY A 196 -1.41 -25.53 -4.93
CA GLY A 196 -0.61 -26.41 -5.77
C GLY A 196 -1.21 -26.56 -7.16
N LEU A 197 -2.52 -26.83 -7.24
CA LEU A 197 -3.25 -26.91 -8.51
C LEU A 197 -3.25 -25.58 -9.26
N ALA A 198 -3.54 -24.46 -8.58
CA ALA A 198 -3.52 -23.14 -9.21
C ALA A 198 -2.16 -22.83 -9.87
N ARG A 199 -1.06 -23.19 -9.19
CA ARG A 199 0.30 -23.03 -9.70
C ARG A 199 0.61 -23.91 -10.90
N GLU A 200 0.27 -25.20 -10.82
CA GLU A 200 0.46 -26.13 -11.94
C GLU A 200 -0.34 -25.69 -13.18
N ILE A 201 -1.58 -25.24 -12.98
CA ILE A 201 -2.46 -24.76 -14.05
C ILE A 201 -1.94 -23.46 -14.66
N ALA A 202 -1.50 -22.50 -13.84
CA ALA A 202 -0.92 -21.24 -14.31
C ALA A 202 0.35 -21.48 -15.15
N GLY A 203 1.27 -22.32 -14.67
CA GLY A 203 2.47 -22.70 -15.42
C GLY A 203 2.15 -23.41 -16.74
N LEU A 204 1.19 -24.35 -16.72
CA LEU A 204 0.72 -25.03 -17.94
C LEU A 204 0.07 -24.04 -18.92
N TRP A 205 -0.73 -23.09 -18.44
CA TRP A 205 -1.32 -22.05 -19.27
C TRP A 205 -0.25 -21.24 -19.99
N LEU A 206 0.73 -20.71 -19.24
CA LEU A 206 1.86 -19.95 -19.81
C LEU A 206 2.62 -20.77 -20.86
N GLN A 207 2.90 -22.04 -20.58
CA GLN A 207 3.54 -22.94 -21.55
C GLN A 207 2.72 -23.06 -22.84
N ARG A 208 1.40 -23.27 -22.73
CA ARG A 208 0.51 -23.40 -23.90
C ARG A 208 0.40 -22.10 -24.69
N ARG A 209 0.45 -20.94 -24.03
CA ARG A 209 0.49 -19.62 -24.70
C ARG A 209 1.82 -19.39 -25.42
N ALA A 210 2.93 -19.75 -24.79
CA ALA A 210 4.26 -19.66 -25.39
C ALA A 210 4.39 -20.56 -26.64
N GLU A 211 3.85 -21.78 -26.62
CA GLU A 211 3.79 -22.68 -27.78
C GLU A 211 2.99 -22.10 -28.96
N GLN A 212 2.06 -21.19 -28.68
CA GLN A 212 1.29 -20.46 -29.69
C GLN A 212 1.95 -19.13 -30.10
N GLY A 213 3.10 -18.79 -29.50
CA GLY A 213 3.80 -17.52 -29.73
C GLY A 213 3.10 -16.30 -29.16
N PHE A 214 2.26 -16.44 -28.13
CA PHE A 214 1.48 -15.33 -27.53
C PHE A 214 0.69 -14.51 -28.58
N PRO A 215 -0.30 -15.13 -29.26
CA PRO A 215 -0.93 -14.57 -30.46
C PRO A 215 -1.87 -13.37 -30.25
N LEU A 216 -2.11 -12.91 -29.01
CA LEU A 216 -3.04 -11.81 -28.72
C LEU A 216 -2.33 -10.47 -28.62
N GLY A 217 -2.72 -9.54 -29.50
CA GLY A 217 -2.34 -8.12 -29.47
C GLY A 217 -0.88 -7.83 -29.83
N ASP A 218 -0.58 -6.57 -30.11
CA ASP A 218 0.78 -6.08 -30.42
C ASP A 218 1.49 -5.62 -29.12
N ALA A 219 1.67 -6.54 -28.16
CA ALA A 219 2.30 -6.26 -26.85
C ALA A 219 3.67 -5.57 -26.98
N ALA A 220 4.44 -5.96 -28.01
CA ALA A 220 5.77 -5.42 -28.29
C ALA A 220 5.74 -3.95 -28.77
N ARG A 221 4.75 -3.56 -29.59
CA ARG A 221 4.65 -2.18 -30.11
C ARG A 221 4.21 -1.18 -29.05
N GLU A 222 3.32 -1.56 -28.14
CA GLU A 222 2.91 -0.67 -27.04
C GLU A 222 4.02 -0.47 -26.00
N GLN A 223 4.84 -1.50 -25.75
CA GLN A 223 6.03 -1.37 -24.89
C GLN A 223 7.15 -0.57 -25.55
N GLU A 224 7.41 -0.74 -26.84
CA GLU A 224 8.42 0.04 -27.59
C GLU A 224 8.00 1.51 -27.76
N ALA A 225 6.74 1.79 -28.06
CA ALA A 225 6.23 3.17 -28.19
C ALA A 225 6.31 3.96 -26.87
N ARG A 226 6.16 3.29 -25.72
CA ARG A 226 6.29 3.91 -24.39
C ARG A 226 7.75 4.09 -23.95
N ARG A 227 8.66 3.21 -24.36
CA ARG A 227 10.10 3.33 -24.10
C ARG A 227 10.76 4.48 -24.87
N GLY A 228 10.25 4.82 -26.06
CA GLY A 228 10.78 5.89 -26.90
C GLY A 228 10.52 7.33 -26.41
N ALA A 229 9.78 7.52 -25.33
CA ALA A 229 9.42 8.84 -24.79
C ALA A 229 10.34 9.34 -23.66
N VAL A 230 11.32 8.54 -23.22
CA VAL A 230 12.31 8.96 -22.22
C VAL A 230 13.45 9.68 -22.94
N GLY A 231 13.28 10.99 -23.14
CA GLY A 231 14.35 11.84 -23.63
C GLY A 231 15.49 11.89 -22.61
N GLU A 232 16.73 11.78 -23.09
CA GLU A 232 17.92 12.07 -22.29
C GLU A 232 17.83 13.52 -21.80
N ALA A 233 17.50 13.71 -20.52
CA ALA A 233 17.47 15.03 -19.91
C ALA A 233 18.90 15.58 -19.86
N GLN A 234 19.14 16.65 -20.62
CA GLN A 234 20.39 17.40 -20.53
C GLN A 234 20.49 18.07 -19.16
N SER A 235 21.48 17.65 -18.38
CA SER A 235 21.87 18.21 -17.07
C SER A 235 22.37 19.64 -17.25
N SER A 236 21.58 20.63 -16.82
CA SER A 236 22.00 22.03 -16.77
C SER A 236 21.48 22.79 -15.54
N SER A 237 21.21 22.12 -14.41
CA SER A 237 20.80 22.81 -13.19
C SER A 237 22.03 23.48 -12.53
N SER A 238 22.04 24.81 -12.46
CA SER A 238 23.06 25.54 -11.71
C SER A 238 22.79 25.40 -10.21
N ALA A 239 23.75 24.90 -9.44
CA ALA A 239 23.63 24.87 -7.98
C ALA A 239 23.50 26.29 -7.38
N PRO A 240 22.91 26.43 -6.18
CA PRO A 240 22.90 27.69 -5.46
C PRO A 240 24.31 28.26 -5.26
N SER A 241 24.42 29.58 -5.11
CA SER A 241 25.72 30.23 -4.84
C SER A 241 26.13 30.22 -3.36
N ALA A 242 25.21 29.85 -2.46
CA ALA A 242 25.40 29.85 -1.01
C ALA A 242 24.60 28.69 -0.38
N PRO A 243 24.87 28.30 0.89
CA PRO A 243 24.07 27.30 1.59
C PRO A 243 22.59 27.64 1.56
N ALA A 244 21.76 26.68 1.17
CA ALA A 244 20.34 26.89 0.94
C ALA A 244 19.53 25.65 1.37
N PRO A 245 18.24 25.78 1.71
CA PRO A 245 17.40 24.63 2.06
C PRO A 245 17.31 23.64 0.90
N PHE A 246 17.34 22.36 1.21
CA PHE A 246 17.05 21.28 0.28
C PHE A 246 15.73 20.62 0.62
N LEU A 247 14.98 20.27 -0.41
CA LEU A 247 13.69 19.61 -0.34
C LEU A 247 13.68 18.43 -1.31
N LEU A 248 13.26 17.27 -0.83
CA LEU A 248 12.85 16.14 -1.64
C LEU A 248 11.47 15.69 -1.17
N GLU A 249 10.53 15.63 -2.09
CA GLU A 249 9.21 15.06 -1.88
C GLU A 249 8.98 13.92 -2.87
N ILE A 250 8.54 12.78 -2.34
CA ILE A 250 8.10 11.62 -3.11
C ILE A 250 6.60 11.50 -2.91
N GLY A 251 5.85 11.84 -3.95
CA GLY A 251 4.41 11.74 -3.94
C GLY A 251 3.92 10.42 -4.49
N CYS A 252 3.00 9.78 -3.78
CA CYS A 252 2.46 8.48 -4.15
C CYS A 252 0.96 8.40 -3.89
N GLU A 253 0.35 7.31 -4.33
CA GLU A 253 -0.95 6.91 -3.81
C GLU A 253 -0.85 6.54 -2.32
N GLU A 254 -1.98 6.49 -1.62
CA GLU A 254 -2.05 6.32 -0.16
C GLU A 254 -1.29 5.08 0.34
N LEU A 255 -0.23 5.35 1.11
CA LEU A 255 0.62 4.40 1.80
C LEU A 255 -0.07 3.86 3.05
N PRO A 256 0.07 2.55 3.33
CA PRO A 256 -0.27 1.99 4.63
C PRO A 256 0.52 2.68 5.75
N PRO A 257 -0.07 2.87 6.96
CA PRO A 257 0.62 3.46 8.10
C PRO A 257 1.96 2.80 8.48
N GLU A 258 2.06 1.49 8.33
CA GLU A 258 3.31 0.75 8.59
C GLU A 258 4.39 1.05 7.55
N ASP A 259 4.02 1.08 6.26
CA ASP A 259 4.94 1.38 5.16
C ASP A 259 5.39 2.85 5.19
N LEU A 260 4.49 3.78 5.54
CA LEU A 260 4.83 5.19 5.78
C LEU A 260 5.93 5.30 6.86
N ARG A 261 5.68 4.74 8.05
CA ARG A 261 6.65 4.78 9.16
C ARG A 261 7.98 4.13 8.80
N ALA A 262 7.94 2.97 8.13
CA ALA A 262 9.14 2.28 7.68
C ALA A 262 9.93 3.11 6.65
N ALA A 263 9.26 3.79 5.71
CA ALA A 263 9.89 4.62 4.71
C ALA A 263 10.55 5.87 5.31
N LEU A 264 9.87 6.54 6.25
CA LEU A 264 10.41 7.71 6.94
C LEU A 264 11.72 7.36 7.68
N GLN A 265 11.75 6.25 8.42
CA GLN A 265 12.95 5.79 9.11
C GLN A 265 14.09 5.41 8.15
N GLN A 266 13.77 4.77 7.04
CA GLN A 266 14.75 4.42 6.00
C GLN A 266 15.32 5.66 5.32
N LEU A 267 14.48 6.64 5.00
CA LEU A 267 14.90 7.90 4.39
C LEU A 267 15.75 8.74 5.35
N GLU A 268 15.38 8.84 6.63
CA GLU A 268 16.17 9.58 7.62
C GLU A 268 17.60 9.04 7.71
N ARG A 269 17.76 7.71 7.86
CA ARG A 269 19.09 7.07 7.91
C ARG A 269 19.81 7.15 6.57
N GLY A 270 19.09 6.93 5.48
CA GLY A 270 19.65 6.88 4.13
C GLY A 270 20.14 8.23 3.64
N VAL A 271 19.37 9.30 3.88
CA VAL A 271 19.76 10.68 3.53
C VAL A 271 20.91 11.15 4.41
N ALA A 272 20.87 10.91 5.73
CA ALA A 272 21.98 11.26 6.62
C ALA A 272 23.30 10.63 6.16
N ARG A 273 23.27 9.33 5.83
CA ARG A 273 24.43 8.61 5.28
C ARG A 273 24.87 9.18 3.93
N LEU A 274 23.91 9.45 3.04
CA LEU A 274 24.17 9.97 1.70
C LEU A 274 24.89 11.33 1.76
N LEU A 275 24.43 12.25 2.61
CA LEU A 275 25.03 13.58 2.74
C LEU A 275 26.49 13.50 3.23
N GLU A 276 26.78 12.61 4.18
CA GLU A 276 28.14 12.35 4.67
C GLU A 276 29.03 11.73 3.56
N GLU A 277 28.54 10.70 2.86
CA GLU A 277 29.26 10.05 1.75
C GLU A 277 29.57 11.03 0.61
N LEU A 278 28.63 11.94 0.33
CA LEU A 278 28.80 13.01 -0.65
C LEU A 278 29.61 14.19 -0.12
N ARG A 279 30.02 14.20 1.16
CA ARG A 279 30.77 15.29 1.80
C ARG A 279 30.07 16.65 1.69
N LEU A 280 28.75 16.67 1.80
CA LEU A 280 27.96 17.90 1.75
C LEU A 280 27.73 18.40 3.18
N ASP A 281 28.27 19.57 3.52
CA ASP A 281 27.95 20.19 4.80
C ASP A 281 26.46 20.61 4.81
N HIS A 282 25.79 20.40 5.94
CA HIS A 282 24.36 20.66 6.06
C HIS A 282 23.96 21.03 7.49
N GLY A 283 22.80 21.68 7.61
CA GLY A 283 22.10 21.94 8.86
C GLY A 283 21.24 20.77 9.30
N ALA A 284 20.11 21.06 9.95
CA ALA A 284 19.21 20.02 10.46
C ALA A 284 18.58 19.22 9.29
N LEU A 285 18.58 17.89 9.43
CA LEU A 285 17.81 16.98 8.59
C LEU A 285 16.47 16.70 9.27
N GLN A 286 15.39 16.86 8.53
CA GLN A 286 14.03 16.57 8.97
C GLN A 286 13.35 15.69 7.95
N VAL A 287 12.83 14.55 8.39
CA VAL A 287 12.05 13.64 7.55
C VAL A 287 10.66 13.49 8.14
N SER A 288 9.65 13.75 7.33
CA SER A 288 8.25 13.64 7.73
C SER A 288 7.40 13.22 6.55
N GLY A 289 6.11 12.97 6.77
CA GLY A 289 5.26 12.47 5.70
C GLY A 289 3.80 12.35 6.07
N THR A 290 3.01 12.12 5.05
CA THR A 290 1.57 11.85 5.12
C THR A 290 1.29 10.59 4.29
N PRO A 291 0.06 10.02 4.30
CA PRO A 291 -0.24 8.83 3.49
C PRO A 291 0.16 8.98 2.02
N ARG A 292 0.15 10.20 1.47
CA ARG A 292 0.37 10.44 0.04
C ARG A 292 1.75 11.00 -0.28
N ARG A 293 2.61 11.22 0.70
CA ARG A 293 3.93 11.84 0.47
C ARG A 293 4.95 11.54 1.55
N LEU A 294 6.19 11.37 1.11
CA LEU A 294 7.38 11.35 1.95
C LEU A 294 8.17 12.63 1.69
N VAL A 295 8.56 13.34 2.73
CA VAL A 295 9.21 14.65 2.63
C VAL A 295 10.51 14.64 3.42
N VAL A 296 11.59 15.01 2.75
CA VAL A 296 12.92 15.23 3.31
C VAL A 296 13.25 16.71 3.18
N ARG A 297 13.59 17.35 4.29
CA ARG A 297 14.06 18.73 4.35
C ARG A 297 15.43 18.77 5.00
N VAL A 298 16.33 19.54 4.41
CA VAL A 298 17.69 19.75 4.96
C VAL A 298 17.96 21.25 4.98
N ASP A 299 18.20 21.79 6.17
CA ASP A 299 18.53 23.21 6.31
C ASP A 299 19.94 23.49 5.82
N ALA A 300 20.17 24.68 5.26
CA ALA A 300 21.49 25.21 4.92
C ALA A 300 22.43 24.20 4.22
N LEU A 301 21.91 23.42 3.26
CA LEU A 301 22.72 22.47 2.49
C LEU A 301 23.75 23.24 1.65
N ALA A 302 25.02 22.86 1.76
CA ALA A 302 26.13 23.48 1.05
C ALA A 302 25.96 23.41 -0.49
N PRO A 303 26.40 24.43 -1.24
CA PRO A 303 26.27 24.47 -2.69
C PRO A 303 27.19 23.48 -3.43
N SER A 304 28.20 22.94 -2.76
CA SER A 304 29.19 22.03 -3.34
C SER A 304 29.75 21.10 -2.28
N GLN A 305 30.35 20.00 -2.72
CA GLN A 305 31.03 19.05 -1.85
C GLN A 305 32.25 19.72 -1.18
N ARG A 306 32.49 19.38 0.07
CA ARG A 306 33.70 19.79 0.78
C ARG A 306 34.92 19.26 0.04
N ALA A 307 35.87 20.15 -0.26
CA ALA A 307 37.16 19.77 -0.81
C ALA A 307 37.91 18.89 0.21
N GLN A 308 38.52 17.81 -0.25
CA GLN A 308 39.25 16.88 0.60
C GLN A 308 40.57 16.50 -0.07
N ARG A 309 41.67 16.56 0.68
CA ARG A 309 42.93 15.92 0.29
C ARG A 309 43.01 14.53 0.85
N LEU A 310 43.22 13.56 -0.02
CA LEU A 310 43.55 12.19 0.34
C LEU A 310 45.07 12.03 0.33
N ARG A 311 45.61 11.56 1.46
CA ARG A 311 47.02 11.17 1.56
C ARG A 311 47.13 9.65 1.46
N SER A 312 47.71 9.15 0.37
CA SER A 312 47.82 7.71 0.09
C SER A 312 49.26 7.22 0.25
N ARG A 313 49.44 6.07 0.91
CA ARG A 313 50.77 5.49 1.16
C ARG A 313 51.24 4.68 -0.05
N GLY A 314 52.39 5.04 -0.56
CA GLY A 314 53.09 4.36 -1.64
C GLY A 314 54.14 3.35 -1.15
N PRO A 315 54.94 2.79 -2.08
CA PRO A 315 56.02 1.88 -1.74
C PRO A 315 57.11 2.55 -0.88
N PRO A 316 57.89 1.77 -0.10
CA PRO A 316 59.06 2.30 0.60
C PRO A 316 60.02 3.00 -0.36
N ALA A 317 60.68 4.08 0.08
CA ALA A 317 61.59 4.90 -0.73
C ALA A 317 62.69 4.05 -1.42
N ARG A 318 63.22 3.04 -0.73
CA ARG A 318 64.20 2.06 -1.26
C ARG A 318 63.69 1.21 -2.44
N VAL A 319 62.37 1.12 -2.62
CA VAL A 319 61.71 0.42 -3.73
C VAL A 319 61.20 1.43 -4.76
N ALA A 320 60.90 2.65 -4.33
CA ALA A 320 60.36 3.71 -5.15
C ALA A 320 61.42 4.38 -6.05
N PHE A 321 62.68 4.43 -5.61
CA PHE A 321 63.80 5.00 -6.35
C PHE A 321 64.92 3.97 -6.53
N ASP A 322 65.61 4.01 -7.66
CA ASP A 322 66.76 3.15 -7.93
C ASP A 322 68.07 3.73 -7.36
N ALA A 323 69.20 3.07 -7.62
CA ALA A 323 70.51 3.48 -7.13
C ALA A 323 71.03 4.81 -7.73
N ALA A 324 70.43 5.29 -8.83
CA ALA A 324 70.71 6.58 -9.43
C ALA A 324 69.76 7.69 -8.94
N GLY A 325 68.76 7.34 -8.12
CA GLY A 325 67.72 8.26 -7.65
C GLY A 325 66.55 8.42 -8.62
N GLU A 326 66.47 7.59 -9.66
CA GLU A 326 65.41 7.66 -10.67
C GLU A 326 64.17 6.85 -10.23
N PRO A 327 62.95 7.27 -10.60
CA PRO A 327 61.70 6.62 -10.21
C PRO A 327 61.55 5.23 -10.83
N THR A 328 61.27 4.23 -10.00
CA THR A 328 61.10 2.85 -10.46
C THR A 328 59.70 2.60 -11.04
N PRO A 329 59.49 1.48 -11.78
CA PRO A 329 58.15 1.08 -12.22
C PRO A 329 57.13 0.94 -11.09
N ALA A 330 57.57 0.63 -9.86
CA ALA A 330 56.71 0.56 -8.68
C ALA A 330 56.18 1.95 -8.27
N LEU A 331 57.04 2.97 -8.30
CA LEU A 331 56.64 4.36 -8.03
C LEU A 331 55.75 4.91 -9.17
N LEU A 332 56.11 4.67 -10.43
CA LEU A 332 55.30 5.08 -11.58
C LEU A 332 53.91 4.43 -11.57
N GLY A 333 53.83 3.14 -11.22
CA GLY A 333 52.56 2.43 -11.07
C GLY A 333 51.71 2.93 -9.90
N PHE A 334 52.35 3.39 -8.81
CA PHE A 334 51.67 4.08 -7.71
C PHE A 334 51.12 5.44 -8.15
N CYS A 335 51.93 6.28 -8.79
CA CYS A 335 51.51 7.59 -9.32
C CYS A 335 50.32 7.45 -10.28
N LYS A 336 50.39 6.47 -11.20
CA LYS A 336 49.30 6.20 -12.15
C LYS A 336 47.99 5.77 -11.46
N ARG A 337 48.05 4.98 -10.39
CA ARG A 337 46.85 4.58 -9.62
C ARG A 337 46.29 5.72 -8.78
N ALA A 338 47.16 6.56 -8.23
CA ALA A 338 46.77 7.73 -7.43
C ALA A 338 46.37 8.95 -8.28
N GLY A 339 46.62 8.91 -9.61
CA GLY A 339 46.27 10.00 -10.52
C GLY A 339 47.12 11.25 -10.34
N VAL A 340 48.33 11.12 -9.78
CA VAL A 340 49.23 12.24 -9.44
C VAL A 340 50.52 12.20 -10.24
N GLY A 341 51.16 13.36 -10.42
CA GLY A 341 52.51 13.45 -10.97
C GLY A 341 53.58 13.05 -9.95
N LEU A 342 54.80 12.75 -10.42
CA LEU A 342 55.94 12.38 -9.55
C LEU A 342 56.30 13.52 -8.59
N GLU A 343 56.12 14.76 -9.02
CA GLU A 343 56.34 16.00 -8.27
C GLU A 343 55.39 16.17 -7.08
N GLN A 344 54.29 15.40 -7.05
CA GLN A 344 53.29 15.41 -5.97
C GLN A 344 53.52 14.26 -4.97
N VAL A 345 54.61 13.51 -5.11
CA VAL A 345 54.99 12.43 -4.20
C VAL A 345 56.09 12.88 -3.23
N SER A 346 55.85 12.72 -1.94
CA SER A 346 56.82 13.01 -0.87
C SER A 346 57.29 11.72 -0.19
N VAL A 347 58.44 11.75 0.48
CA VAL A 347 58.93 10.65 1.32
C VAL A 347 58.87 11.09 2.78
N ASP A 348 58.32 10.26 3.67
CA ASP A 348 58.29 10.54 5.10
C ASP A 348 59.56 10.07 5.83
N ASP A 349 59.71 10.48 7.09
CA ASP A 349 60.82 10.08 7.97
C ASP A 349 60.88 8.56 8.22
N GLY A 350 59.77 7.85 7.99
CA GLY A 350 59.68 6.39 8.04
C GLY A 350 60.15 5.68 6.77
N GLY A 351 60.56 6.42 5.75
CA GLY A 351 61.05 5.90 4.49
C GLY A 351 59.96 5.38 3.56
N TYR A 352 58.72 5.89 3.65
CA TYR A 352 57.63 5.57 2.74
C TYR A 352 57.29 6.75 1.83
N THR A 353 56.93 6.46 0.58
CA THR A 353 56.37 7.47 -0.32
C THR A 353 54.91 7.76 0.01
N TRP A 354 54.47 8.99 -0.21
CA TRP A 354 53.11 9.45 0.00
C TRP A 354 52.69 10.36 -1.15
N ALA A 355 51.50 10.12 -1.70
CA ALA A 355 50.87 11.01 -2.66
C ALA A 355 49.72 11.75 -1.99
N GLU A 356 49.63 13.06 -2.22
CA GLU A 356 48.45 13.85 -1.90
C GLU A 356 47.62 14.05 -3.16
N THR A 357 46.37 13.64 -3.12
CA THR A 357 45.41 13.83 -4.22
C THR A 357 44.26 14.68 -3.72
N ASP A 358 43.99 15.80 -4.40
CA ASP A 358 42.77 16.56 -4.18
C ASP A 358 41.59 15.80 -4.79
N LEU A 359 40.56 15.52 -4.00
CA LEU A 359 39.28 15.07 -4.50
C LEU A 359 38.55 16.26 -5.10
N GLU A 360 38.16 16.13 -6.37
CA GLU A 360 37.39 17.15 -7.08
C GLU A 360 36.07 17.42 -6.35
N SER A 361 35.80 18.70 -6.07
CA SER A 361 34.54 19.16 -5.51
C SER A 361 33.53 19.33 -6.64
N ARG A 362 32.38 18.65 -6.55
CA ARG A 362 31.26 18.81 -7.49
C ARG A 362 30.17 19.70 -6.88
N PRO A 363 29.39 20.40 -7.71
CA PRO A 363 28.15 21.04 -7.26
C PRO A 363 27.22 20.03 -6.58
N ALA A 364 26.55 20.46 -5.52
CA ALA A 364 25.66 19.60 -4.73
C ALA A 364 24.51 19.03 -5.57
N THR A 365 23.96 19.82 -6.48
CA THR A 365 22.89 19.39 -7.40
C THR A 365 23.32 18.17 -8.22
N HIS A 366 24.50 18.23 -8.85
CA HIS A 366 25.00 17.13 -9.68
C HIS A 366 25.30 15.86 -8.86
N ALA A 367 25.86 16.02 -7.65
CA ALA A 367 26.14 14.89 -6.76
C ALA A 367 24.84 14.21 -6.27
N LEU A 368 23.81 15.00 -5.95
CA LEU A 368 22.51 14.50 -5.50
C LEU A 368 21.69 13.87 -6.64
N GLU A 369 21.68 14.49 -7.83
CA GLU A 369 21.00 13.95 -9.03
C GLU A 369 21.49 12.53 -9.37
N GLU A 370 22.78 12.26 -9.17
CA GLU A 370 23.38 10.95 -9.41
C GLU A 370 23.04 9.94 -8.29
N ALA A 371 23.01 10.39 -7.04
CA ALA A 371 22.92 9.49 -5.89
C ALA A 371 21.50 9.21 -5.39
N LEU A 372 20.58 10.17 -5.49
CA LEU A 372 19.20 10.04 -5.01
C LEU A 372 18.45 8.85 -5.66
N PRO A 373 18.54 8.58 -6.98
CA PRO A 373 17.85 7.43 -7.57
C PRO A 373 18.26 6.09 -6.95
N ALA A 374 19.52 5.93 -6.55
CA ALA A 374 19.99 4.71 -5.90
C ALA A 374 19.43 4.59 -4.47
N LEU A 375 19.41 5.68 -3.71
CA LEU A 375 18.78 5.73 -2.39
C LEU A 375 17.28 5.37 -2.48
N LEU A 376 16.54 5.97 -3.41
CA LEU A 376 15.10 5.72 -3.56
C LEU A 376 14.79 4.27 -3.94
N ARG A 377 15.61 3.65 -4.80
CA ARG A 377 15.49 2.23 -5.16
C ARG A 377 15.87 1.28 -4.02
N SER A 378 16.60 1.76 -3.02
CA SER A 378 16.99 0.96 -1.85
C SER A 378 15.89 0.83 -0.80
N LEU A 379 14.83 1.66 -0.89
CA LEU A 379 13.68 1.58 0.01
C LEU A 379 12.99 0.23 -0.13
N SER A 380 12.71 -0.39 1.02
CA SER A 380 12.11 -1.72 1.10
C SER A 380 10.82 -1.68 1.92
N PHE A 381 9.87 -2.53 1.53
CA PHE A 381 8.52 -2.59 2.12
C PHE A 381 8.10 -4.05 2.31
N GLY A 382 7.16 -4.30 3.22
CA GLY A 382 6.65 -5.65 3.48
C GLY A 382 5.98 -6.28 2.25
N LYS A 383 5.14 -5.51 1.56
CA LYS A 383 4.64 -5.84 0.22
C LYS A 383 4.97 -4.68 -0.72
N SER A 384 5.75 -4.94 -1.76
CA SER A 384 6.07 -3.92 -2.79
C SER A 384 5.31 -4.17 -4.07
N MET A 385 4.96 -3.07 -4.72
CA MET A 385 4.35 -3.01 -6.04
C MET A 385 5.42 -2.75 -7.10
N ARG A 386 5.34 -3.47 -8.21
CA ARG A 386 5.82 -2.95 -9.50
C ARG A 386 4.64 -2.28 -10.17
N TRP A 387 4.79 -1.03 -10.59
CA TRP A 387 3.73 -0.26 -11.24
C TRP A 387 3.83 -0.36 -12.76
N LEU A 388 5.04 -0.21 -13.29
CA LEU A 388 5.34 -0.19 -14.72
C LEU A 388 6.56 -1.07 -15.03
N PRO A 389 6.77 -1.45 -16.30
CA PRO A 389 7.87 -2.33 -16.71
C PRO A 389 9.27 -1.79 -16.38
N GLY A 390 9.41 -0.50 -16.09
CA GLY A 390 10.67 0.18 -15.69
C GLY A 390 11.24 -0.27 -14.35
N GLY A 391 10.46 -0.99 -13.52
CA GLY A 391 11.01 -1.94 -12.55
C GLY A 391 11.42 -1.41 -11.17
N ALA A 392 11.11 -0.17 -10.81
CA ALA A 392 11.25 0.26 -9.41
C ALA A 392 10.12 -0.34 -8.57
N ALA A 393 10.47 -1.08 -7.52
CA ALA A 393 9.52 -1.58 -6.55
C ALA A 393 9.26 -0.49 -5.49
N PHE A 394 8.00 -0.19 -5.19
CA PHE A 394 7.60 0.75 -4.15
C PHE A 394 6.28 0.29 -3.51
N SER A 395 5.97 0.68 -2.27
CA SER A 395 4.71 0.23 -1.62
C SER A 395 3.46 0.58 -2.43
N ARG A 396 3.46 1.75 -3.08
CA ARG A 396 2.35 2.29 -3.88
C ARG A 396 2.85 2.98 -5.15
N PRO A 397 2.00 3.22 -6.16
CA PRO A 397 2.40 3.94 -7.36
C PRO A 397 2.92 5.34 -7.01
N VAL A 398 4.15 5.64 -7.42
CA VAL A 398 4.73 6.99 -7.36
C VAL A 398 4.07 7.83 -8.46
N ARG A 399 3.66 9.04 -8.12
CA ARG A 399 2.86 9.93 -8.96
C ARG A 399 3.55 11.25 -9.28
N TRP A 400 4.41 11.73 -8.40
CA TRP A 400 5.28 12.88 -8.65
C TRP A 400 6.52 12.79 -7.78
N THR A 401 7.60 13.40 -8.25
CA THR A 401 8.81 13.64 -7.47
C THR A 401 9.13 15.12 -7.56
N LEU A 402 9.35 15.77 -6.43
CA LEU A 402 9.78 17.17 -6.35
C LEU A 402 11.14 17.19 -5.67
N ALA A 403 12.12 17.86 -6.28
CA ALA A 403 13.45 17.97 -5.69
C ALA A 403 14.07 19.35 -5.98
N LEU A 404 14.38 20.10 -4.92
CA LEU A 404 14.88 21.47 -4.99
C LEU A 404 16.06 21.67 -4.02
N HIS A 405 17.08 22.40 -4.47
CA HIS A 405 18.11 23.00 -3.61
C HIS A 405 18.06 24.52 -3.76
N GLY A 406 17.54 25.21 -2.75
CA GLY A 406 17.09 26.60 -2.87
C GLY A 406 15.96 26.69 -3.89
N SER A 407 16.19 27.44 -4.97
CA SER A 407 15.30 27.51 -6.14
C SER A 407 15.79 26.65 -7.32
N SER A 408 16.86 25.88 -7.13
CA SER A 408 17.49 25.10 -8.20
C SER A 408 16.86 23.72 -8.25
N PRO A 409 16.20 23.32 -9.35
CA PRO A 409 15.63 21.99 -9.47
C PRO A 409 16.70 20.94 -9.68
N LEU A 410 16.54 19.79 -9.02
CA LEU A 410 17.32 18.60 -9.31
C LEU A 410 16.58 17.77 -10.36
N ARG A 411 17.29 17.22 -11.34
CA ARG A 411 16.74 16.43 -12.44
C ARG A 411 17.21 14.98 -12.37
N PHE A 412 16.31 14.08 -12.02
CA PHE A 412 16.51 12.64 -12.03
C PHE A 412 15.17 11.91 -12.21
N SER A 413 15.23 10.63 -12.58
CA SER A 413 14.02 9.80 -12.74
C SER A 413 13.96 8.70 -11.68
N PHE A 414 12.77 8.49 -11.13
CA PHE A 414 12.46 7.42 -10.18
C PHE A 414 11.04 6.90 -10.40
N ALA A 415 10.87 5.57 -10.42
CA ALA A 415 9.59 4.90 -10.57
C ALA A 415 8.71 5.46 -11.72
N ASP A 416 9.35 5.70 -12.87
CA ASP A 416 8.73 6.26 -14.08
C ASP A 416 8.16 7.68 -13.91
N THR A 417 8.67 8.41 -12.93
CA THR A 417 8.44 9.85 -12.75
C THR A 417 9.76 10.61 -12.83
N ASP A 418 9.74 11.75 -13.51
CA ASP A 418 10.86 12.70 -13.48
C ASP A 418 10.67 13.69 -12.33
N SER A 419 11.77 14.04 -11.66
CA SER A 419 11.75 15.09 -10.66
C SER A 419 11.49 16.45 -11.30
N GLY A 420 10.56 17.19 -10.71
CA GLY A 420 10.14 18.52 -11.17
C GLY A 420 10.12 19.55 -10.05
N THR A 421 9.41 20.64 -10.30
CA THR A 421 9.22 21.77 -9.38
C THR A 421 7.79 21.87 -8.82
N SER A 422 6.89 20.98 -9.26
CA SER A 422 5.49 20.97 -8.83
C SER A 422 5.23 19.96 -7.70
N THR A 423 4.32 20.31 -6.80
CA THR A 423 3.74 19.41 -5.79
C THR A 423 2.23 19.25 -6.01
N ARG A 424 1.62 18.28 -5.32
CA ARG A 424 0.17 18.06 -5.35
C ARG A 424 -0.48 18.36 -4.00
N LEU A 425 -1.63 19.03 -4.02
CA LEU A 425 -2.41 19.36 -2.84
C LEU A 425 -3.47 18.27 -2.54
N LEU A 426 -4.45 18.59 -1.69
CA LEU A 426 -5.62 17.75 -1.45
C LEU A 426 -6.36 17.49 -2.77
N ARG A 427 -6.89 16.28 -2.95
CA ARG A 427 -7.62 15.90 -4.18
C ARG A 427 -8.87 16.74 -4.44
N SER A 428 -9.44 17.30 -3.38
CA SER A 428 -10.61 18.18 -3.42
C SER A 428 -10.28 19.64 -3.71
N ALA A 429 -9.01 20.01 -3.83
CA ALA A 429 -8.61 21.36 -4.19
C ALA A 429 -9.03 21.67 -5.63
N GLU A 430 -9.44 22.92 -5.90
CA GLU A 430 -9.78 23.40 -7.25
C GLU A 430 -8.59 23.25 -8.21
N GLU A 431 -7.39 23.60 -7.73
CA GLU A 431 -6.12 23.40 -8.41
C GLU A 431 -5.25 22.42 -7.61
N PRO A 432 -5.32 21.10 -7.88
CA PRO A 432 -4.65 20.08 -7.07
C PRO A 432 -3.15 19.96 -7.35
N THR A 433 -2.60 20.73 -8.30
CA THR A 433 -1.16 20.76 -8.62
C THR A 433 -0.69 22.20 -8.61
N VAL A 434 0.41 22.47 -7.92
CA VAL A 434 0.96 23.83 -7.76
C VAL A 434 2.47 23.83 -7.91
N GLU A 435 3.03 24.91 -8.45
CA GLU A 435 4.47 25.10 -8.57
C GLU A 435 5.10 25.54 -7.24
N VAL A 436 6.28 24.98 -6.96
CA VAL A 436 7.07 25.29 -5.77
C VAL A 436 8.31 26.07 -6.22
N ALA A 437 8.26 27.39 -6.06
CA ALA A 437 9.32 28.29 -6.54
C ALA A 437 10.67 28.11 -5.79
N SER A 438 10.65 27.58 -4.57
CA SER A 438 11.85 27.26 -3.80
C SER A 438 11.54 26.26 -2.69
N ALA A 439 12.57 25.53 -2.23
CA ALA A 439 12.47 24.64 -1.09
C ALA A 439 11.90 25.34 0.17
N ALA A 440 12.21 26.63 0.36
CA ALA A 440 11.71 27.42 1.49
C ALA A 440 10.22 27.79 1.39
N ALA A 441 9.63 27.78 0.19
CA ALA A 441 8.22 28.11 0.00
C ALA A 441 7.28 26.94 0.35
N TYR A 442 7.80 25.71 0.38
CA TYR A 442 7.02 24.48 0.46
C TYR A 442 6.12 24.41 1.70
N ASP A 443 6.64 24.70 2.89
CA ASP A 443 5.89 24.61 4.15
C ASP A 443 4.70 25.57 4.18
N ASN A 444 4.89 26.78 3.65
CA ASN A 444 3.82 27.75 3.52
C ASN A 444 2.73 27.22 2.57
N ILE A 445 3.10 26.67 1.41
CA ILE A 445 2.14 26.10 0.45
C ILE A 445 1.32 24.99 1.12
N MET A 446 1.97 24.05 1.81
CA MET A 446 1.28 22.94 2.49
C MET A 446 0.34 23.43 3.59
N THR A 447 0.80 24.39 4.41
CA THR A 447 0.01 24.96 5.50
C THR A 447 -1.23 25.69 4.97
N HIS A 448 -1.10 26.50 3.91
CA HIS A 448 -2.25 27.19 3.29
C HIS A 448 -3.24 26.21 2.64
N ALA A 449 -2.76 25.08 2.15
CA ALA A 449 -3.60 24.00 1.64
C ALA A 449 -4.26 23.14 2.74
N GLY A 450 -4.00 23.43 4.02
CA GLY A 450 -4.51 22.68 5.16
C GLY A 450 -3.83 21.31 5.38
N ILE A 451 -2.68 21.09 4.76
CA ILE A 451 -1.92 19.82 4.84
C ILE A 451 -0.90 19.92 5.98
N GLN A 452 -1.05 19.06 6.98
CA GLN A 452 -0.17 19.00 8.15
C GLN A 452 0.95 17.99 7.92
N ILE A 453 2.07 18.41 7.32
CA ILE A 453 3.19 17.52 7.01
C ILE A 453 3.84 16.93 8.26
N ASP A 454 4.03 17.74 9.30
CA ASP A 454 4.65 17.31 10.55
C ASP A 454 3.73 16.35 11.31
N ARG A 455 4.22 15.10 11.47
CA ARG A 455 3.48 14.03 12.12
C ARG A 455 3.14 14.32 13.58
N GLU A 456 4.07 14.90 14.35
CA GLU A 456 3.88 15.13 15.79
C GLU A 456 2.88 16.26 16.04
N ILE A 457 2.93 17.30 15.22
CA ILE A 457 1.90 18.36 15.22
C ILE A 457 0.54 17.77 14.86
N ARG A 458 0.47 16.95 13.80
CA ARG A 458 -0.79 16.32 13.36
C ARG A 458 -1.38 15.43 14.45
N ARG A 459 -0.56 14.57 15.05
CA ARG A 459 -0.93 13.67 16.15
C ARG A 459 -1.52 14.45 17.34
N LYS A 460 -0.83 15.52 17.74
CA LYS A 460 -1.26 16.40 18.83
C LYS A 460 -2.62 17.05 18.54
N ASN A 461 -2.77 17.63 17.35
CA ASN A 461 -4.02 18.29 16.94
C ASN A 461 -5.21 17.33 16.94
N ILE A 462 -5.04 16.12 16.36
CA ILE A 462 -6.07 15.07 16.37
C ILE A 462 -6.49 14.74 17.80
N TRP A 463 -5.52 14.57 18.70
CA TRP A 463 -5.80 14.21 20.09
C TRP A 463 -6.55 15.33 20.85
N GLU A 464 -6.11 16.58 20.70
CA GLU A 464 -6.73 17.73 21.36
C GLU A 464 -8.18 17.93 20.88
N GLU A 465 -8.42 17.86 19.57
CA GLU A 465 -9.76 17.93 18.99
C GLU A 465 -10.64 16.75 19.44
N ALA A 466 -10.11 15.54 19.45
CA ALA A 466 -10.83 14.34 19.89
C ALA A 466 -11.22 14.42 21.37
N CYS A 467 -10.32 14.88 22.24
CA CYS A 467 -10.62 15.11 23.64
C CYS A 467 -11.70 16.17 23.85
N ALA A 468 -11.62 17.29 23.12
CA ALA A 468 -12.62 18.36 23.19
C ALA A 468 -14.00 17.87 22.71
N ALA A 469 -14.05 17.11 21.61
CA ALA A 469 -15.28 16.54 21.08
C ALA A 469 -15.90 15.51 22.05
N ALA A 470 -15.10 14.64 22.67
CA ALA A 470 -15.58 13.74 23.72
C ALA A 470 -16.16 14.49 24.93
N ALA A 471 -15.48 15.54 25.38
CA ALA A 471 -15.92 16.35 26.52
C ALA A 471 -17.27 17.05 26.27
N SER A 472 -17.55 17.41 25.00
CA SER A 472 -18.82 18.03 24.62
C SER A 472 -20.07 17.17 24.88
N VAL A 473 -19.90 15.84 25.01
CA VAL A 473 -20.95 14.88 25.38
C VAL A 473 -20.78 14.31 26.79
N GLY A 474 -20.00 14.99 27.64
CA GLY A 474 -19.73 14.55 29.01
C GLY A 474 -18.85 13.30 29.11
N GLY A 475 -18.12 12.98 28.04
CA GLY A 475 -17.27 11.81 27.95
C GLY A 475 -15.77 12.15 27.87
N ALA A 476 -14.97 11.09 27.86
CA ALA A 476 -13.53 11.14 27.66
C ALA A 476 -13.07 9.92 26.84
N ILE A 477 -11.91 10.04 26.21
CA ILE A 477 -11.23 8.92 25.54
C ILE A 477 -10.28 8.29 26.57
N ALA A 478 -10.33 6.97 26.71
CA ALA A 478 -9.44 6.27 27.62
C ALA A 478 -7.99 6.34 27.13
N GLN A 479 -7.06 6.77 27.98
CA GLN A 479 -5.63 6.74 27.69
C GLN A 479 -5.09 5.33 27.98
N THR A 480 -5.11 4.49 26.94
CA THR A 480 -4.58 3.12 26.99
C THR A 480 -3.58 2.93 25.87
N GLU A 481 -2.70 1.93 25.98
CA GLU A 481 -1.76 1.59 24.91
C GLU A 481 -2.47 1.38 23.56
N ALA A 482 -3.65 0.76 23.57
CA ALA A 482 -4.41 0.54 22.34
C ALA A 482 -5.02 1.83 21.76
N THR A 483 -5.27 2.84 22.59
CA THR A 483 -5.70 4.17 22.12
C THR A 483 -4.53 4.92 21.50
N GLU A 484 -3.34 4.83 22.09
CA GLU A 484 -2.12 5.43 21.54
C GLU A 484 -1.76 4.82 20.18
N GLN A 485 -1.85 3.48 20.07
CA GLN A 485 -1.65 2.77 18.80
C GLN A 485 -2.67 3.19 17.73
N LEU A 486 -3.94 3.34 18.12
CA LEU A 486 -4.99 3.82 17.21
C LEU A 486 -4.72 5.28 16.79
N LEU A 487 -4.31 6.14 17.70
CA LEU A 487 -3.96 7.53 17.40
C LEU A 487 -2.80 7.62 16.42
N ASP A 488 -1.77 6.78 16.60
CA ASP A 488 -0.66 6.68 15.64
C ASP A 488 -1.14 6.21 14.26
N GLU A 489 -1.96 5.15 14.19
CA GLU A 489 -2.53 4.65 12.93
C GLU A 489 -3.35 5.74 12.23
N VAL A 490 -4.28 6.40 12.93
CA VAL A 490 -5.14 7.46 12.39
C VAL A 490 -4.33 8.68 11.93
N THR A 491 -3.30 9.08 12.68
CA THR A 491 -2.39 10.17 12.28
C THR A 491 -1.73 9.86 10.94
N ASP A 492 -1.34 8.61 10.73
CA ASP A 492 -0.65 8.13 9.55
C ASP A 492 -1.62 7.80 8.38
N LEU A 493 -2.94 7.89 8.59
CA LEU A 493 -4.00 7.72 7.58
C LEU A 493 -4.53 9.04 6.99
N VAL A 494 -4.20 10.18 7.59
CA VAL A 494 -4.73 11.49 7.16
C VAL A 494 -3.62 12.51 6.95
N GLU A 495 -3.83 13.46 6.03
CA GLU A 495 -2.91 14.58 5.78
C GLU A 495 -3.50 15.94 6.21
N SER A 496 -4.82 16.03 6.34
CA SER A 496 -5.58 17.20 6.79
C SER A 496 -6.69 16.74 7.75
N PRO A 497 -6.39 16.50 9.03
CA PRO A 497 -7.34 15.86 9.95
C PRO A 497 -8.55 16.76 10.27
N SER A 498 -9.73 16.15 10.40
CA SER A 498 -10.92 16.76 10.99
C SER A 498 -11.66 15.75 11.86
N VAL A 499 -11.80 16.03 13.16
CA VAL A 499 -12.51 15.14 14.08
C VAL A 499 -14.02 15.31 13.96
N VAL A 500 -14.74 14.19 13.85
CA VAL A 500 -16.21 14.13 13.75
C VAL A 500 -16.77 13.27 14.87
N LEU A 501 -17.71 13.84 15.64
CA LEU A 501 -18.45 13.16 16.70
C LEU A 501 -19.70 12.49 16.15
N GLY A 502 -19.77 11.17 16.25
CA GLY A 502 -20.92 10.34 15.90
C GLY A 502 -21.58 9.69 17.11
N SER A 503 -22.75 9.10 16.86
CA SER A 503 -23.55 8.37 17.83
C SER A 503 -24.09 7.07 17.27
N PHE A 504 -24.40 6.11 18.14
CA PHE A 504 -25.09 4.88 17.74
C PHE A 504 -26.25 4.59 18.69
N ASP A 505 -27.12 3.67 18.30
CA ASP A 505 -28.28 3.31 19.10
C ASP A 505 -27.84 2.73 20.46
N PRO A 506 -28.27 3.30 21.60
CA PRO A 506 -27.93 2.80 22.93
C PRO A 506 -28.28 1.32 23.16
N ASP A 507 -29.23 0.75 22.41
CA ASP A 507 -29.57 -0.67 22.50
C ASP A 507 -28.39 -1.59 22.19
N PHE A 508 -27.40 -1.13 21.40
CA PHE A 508 -26.18 -1.90 21.14
C PHE A 508 -25.28 -2.05 22.37
N LEU A 509 -25.44 -1.23 23.42
CA LEU A 509 -24.72 -1.39 24.69
C LEU A 509 -25.09 -2.68 25.44
N GLN A 510 -26.11 -3.41 24.99
CA GLN A 510 -26.41 -4.78 25.46
C GLN A 510 -25.39 -5.81 24.97
N LEU A 511 -24.66 -5.52 23.88
CA LEU A 511 -23.56 -6.37 23.43
C LEU A 511 -22.37 -6.23 24.37
N PRO A 512 -21.52 -7.27 24.51
CA PRO A 512 -20.30 -7.14 25.30
C PRO A 512 -19.42 -5.97 24.80
N GLU A 513 -18.96 -5.13 25.72
CA GLU A 513 -18.18 -3.92 25.39
C GLU A 513 -16.95 -4.23 24.53
N ILE A 514 -16.32 -5.39 24.73
CA ILE A 514 -15.17 -5.84 23.94
C ILE A 514 -15.51 -6.01 22.45
N VAL A 515 -16.75 -6.41 22.13
CA VAL A 515 -17.21 -6.54 20.74
C VAL A 515 -17.34 -5.15 20.11
N LEU A 516 -17.99 -4.21 20.82
CA LEU A 516 -18.19 -2.85 20.35
C LEU A 516 -16.86 -2.12 20.12
N THR A 517 -15.98 -2.15 21.13
CA THR A 517 -14.67 -1.51 21.07
C THR A 517 -13.75 -2.15 20.04
N THR A 518 -13.82 -3.47 19.85
CA THR A 518 -13.07 -4.16 18.78
C THR A 518 -13.54 -3.72 17.40
N VAL A 519 -14.85 -3.64 17.18
CA VAL A 519 -15.43 -3.17 15.90
C VAL A 519 -15.02 -1.73 15.62
N MET A 520 -15.20 -0.83 16.58
CA MET A 520 -14.82 0.58 16.45
C MET A 520 -13.32 0.74 16.17
N ARG A 521 -12.46 0.11 16.98
CA ARG A 521 -11.01 0.28 16.86
C ARG A 521 -10.44 -0.43 15.64
N LYS A 522 -10.59 -1.76 15.56
CA LYS A 522 -9.88 -2.59 14.56
C LYS A 522 -10.43 -2.44 13.15
N HIS A 523 -11.72 -2.15 13.00
CA HIS A 523 -12.34 -2.10 11.67
C HIS A 523 -12.62 -0.68 11.20
N GLN A 524 -12.91 0.24 12.11
CA GLN A 524 -13.34 1.59 11.75
C GLN A 524 -12.35 2.68 12.12
N ARG A 525 -11.33 2.36 12.93
CA ARG A 525 -10.38 3.33 13.48
C ARG A 525 -11.06 4.47 14.23
N TYR A 526 -12.16 4.15 14.92
CA TYR A 526 -12.91 5.10 15.75
C TYR A 526 -12.46 5.04 17.20
N PHE A 527 -12.46 6.20 17.86
CA PHE A 527 -12.26 6.29 19.31
C PHE A 527 -13.62 6.15 20.02
N GLY A 528 -13.75 5.14 20.88
CA GLY A 528 -14.91 4.99 21.74
C GLY A 528 -14.91 6.03 22.86
N VAL A 529 -16.05 6.67 23.10
CA VAL A 529 -16.20 7.67 24.16
C VAL A 529 -16.73 7.00 25.43
N ARG A 530 -16.12 7.30 26.58
CA ARG A 530 -16.48 6.72 27.88
C ARG A 530 -16.92 7.81 28.85
N ASN A 531 -17.76 7.46 29.81
CA ASN A 531 -18.18 8.40 30.85
C ASN A 531 -16.97 8.88 31.67
N GLY A 532 -16.92 10.17 32.00
CA GLY A 532 -15.92 10.74 32.90
C GLY A 532 -16.13 10.40 34.39
N GLY A 533 -17.21 9.70 34.73
CA GLY A 533 -17.50 9.19 36.07
C GLY A 533 -16.66 7.97 36.48
N ALA A 534 -16.75 7.59 37.76
CA ALA A 534 -15.96 6.51 38.37
C ALA A 534 -16.18 5.10 37.78
N ASP A 535 -17.25 4.89 37.02
CA ASP A 535 -17.59 3.61 36.39
C ASP A 535 -16.95 3.41 35.02
N GLY A 536 -16.50 4.49 34.37
CA GLY A 536 -15.81 4.47 33.08
C GLY A 536 -16.57 3.77 31.96
N ARG A 537 -17.90 3.69 32.03
CA ARG A 537 -18.69 2.91 31.04
C ARG A 537 -18.63 3.52 29.64
N LEU A 538 -18.72 2.68 28.62
CA LEU A 538 -18.84 3.12 27.23
C LEU A 538 -20.15 3.90 27.02
N LEU A 539 -20.05 5.09 26.42
CA LEU A 539 -21.19 5.90 26.00
C LEU A 539 -21.58 5.54 24.56
N PRO A 540 -22.82 5.84 24.11
CA PRO A 540 -23.28 5.59 22.75
C PRO A 540 -22.71 6.59 21.73
N HIS A 541 -21.43 6.93 21.88
CA HIS A 541 -20.72 7.94 21.10
C HIS A 541 -19.35 7.42 20.67
N PHE A 542 -18.91 7.88 19.51
CA PHE A 542 -17.60 7.58 18.94
C PHE A 542 -17.06 8.79 18.19
N LEU A 543 -15.75 8.82 18.00
CA LEU A 543 -15.06 9.85 17.22
C LEU A 543 -14.41 9.20 16.02
N ALA A 544 -14.67 9.77 14.84
CA ALA A 544 -14.01 9.44 13.59
C ALA A 544 -13.11 10.61 13.18
N VAL A 545 -12.08 10.33 12.37
CA VAL A 545 -11.19 11.37 11.83
C VAL A 545 -11.28 11.32 10.31
N ALA A 546 -11.69 12.43 9.71
CA ALA A 546 -11.77 12.61 8.27
C ALA A 546 -10.49 13.29 7.74
N ASN A 547 -10.26 13.15 6.43
CA ASN A 547 -9.14 13.75 5.73
C ASN A 547 -9.62 14.82 4.75
N GLY A 548 -9.25 16.09 4.99
CA GLY A 548 -9.56 17.24 4.16
C GLY A 548 -10.81 18.02 4.60
N PRO A 549 -11.17 19.09 3.86
CA PRO A 549 -12.38 19.84 4.11
C PRO A 549 -13.59 18.98 3.77
N VAL A 550 -14.28 18.48 4.79
CA VAL A 550 -15.45 17.61 4.66
C VAL A 550 -16.69 18.26 5.25
N SER A 551 -17.87 17.84 4.79
CA SER A 551 -19.13 18.15 5.47
C SER A 551 -19.26 17.30 6.73
N PRO A 552 -19.27 17.88 7.94
CA PRO A 552 -19.32 17.10 9.18
C PRO A 552 -20.60 16.25 9.28
N ASP A 553 -21.74 16.78 8.81
CA ASP A 553 -23.03 16.08 8.87
C ASP A 553 -23.06 14.85 7.94
N LEU A 554 -22.52 14.99 6.73
CA LEU A 554 -22.45 13.88 5.77
C LEU A 554 -21.51 12.78 6.27
N VAL A 555 -20.31 13.17 6.74
CA VAL A 555 -19.33 12.23 7.29
C VAL A 555 -19.88 11.54 8.53
N LYS A 556 -20.54 12.28 9.42
CA LYS A 556 -21.22 11.72 10.59
C LYS A 556 -22.27 10.69 10.17
N ALA A 557 -23.22 11.07 9.32
CA ALA A 557 -24.30 10.19 8.89
C ALA A 557 -23.79 8.90 8.23
N GLY A 558 -22.75 9.03 7.37
CA GLY A 558 -22.04 7.90 6.79
C GLY A 558 -21.50 6.98 7.87
N ASN A 559 -20.59 7.48 8.73
CA ASN A 559 -19.94 6.68 9.79
C ASN A 559 -20.94 6.05 10.78
N GLU A 560 -22.06 6.70 11.09
CA GLU A 560 -23.12 6.14 11.94
C GLU A 560 -23.84 4.97 11.25
N ALA A 561 -24.12 5.07 9.95
CA ALA A 561 -24.71 4.00 9.16
C ALA A 561 -23.79 2.76 9.12
N VAL A 562 -22.49 2.98 8.96
CA VAL A 562 -21.46 1.92 9.05
C VAL A 562 -21.54 1.18 10.35
N LEU A 563 -21.45 1.93 11.45
CA LEU A 563 -21.30 1.35 12.77
C LEU A 563 -22.56 0.58 13.15
N ARG A 564 -23.74 1.10 12.77
CA ARG A 564 -25.01 0.40 12.91
C ARG A 564 -24.98 -0.96 12.19
N ALA A 565 -24.57 -1.00 10.91
CA ALA A 565 -24.51 -2.25 10.15
C ALA A 565 -23.60 -3.29 10.81
N ARG A 566 -22.45 -2.87 11.36
CA ARG A 566 -21.51 -3.75 12.07
C ARG A 566 -22.05 -4.26 13.39
N PHE A 567 -22.70 -3.40 14.16
CA PHE A 567 -23.29 -3.82 15.44
C PHE A 567 -24.49 -4.73 15.25
N GLU A 568 -25.26 -4.56 14.16
CA GLU A 568 -26.30 -5.51 13.77
C GLU A 568 -25.73 -6.90 13.47
N ASP A 569 -24.64 -6.98 12.69
CA ASP A 569 -23.97 -8.24 12.38
C ASP A 569 -23.40 -8.91 13.65
N ALA A 570 -22.72 -8.13 14.49
CA ALA A 570 -22.23 -8.60 15.78
C ALA A 570 -23.37 -9.14 16.66
N ARG A 571 -24.53 -8.47 16.66
CA ARG A 571 -25.72 -8.90 17.40
C ARG A 571 -26.32 -10.19 16.84
N PHE A 572 -26.37 -10.34 15.53
CA PHE A 572 -26.86 -11.57 14.89
C PHE A 572 -26.02 -12.78 15.30
N PHE A 573 -24.69 -12.69 15.16
CA PHE A 573 -23.78 -13.77 15.54
C PHE A 573 -23.80 -14.06 17.04
N TYR A 574 -23.72 -13.01 17.86
CA TYR A 574 -23.75 -13.17 19.32
C TYR A 574 -25.04 -13.86 19.78
N ARG A 575 -26.19 -13.51 19.19
CA ARG A 575 -27.46 -14.21 19.47
C ARG A 575 -27.47 -15.64 18.97
N GLY A 576 -26.87 -15.90 17.80
CA GLY A 576 -26.70 -17.25 17.26
C GLY A 576 -25.87 -18.15 18.18
N ASP A 577 -24.74 -17.64 18.64
CA ASP A 577 -23.82 -18.35 19.56
C ASP A 577 -24.48 -18.66 20.90
N LEU A 578 -25.32 -17.75 21.42
CA LEU A 578 -26.06 -17.97 22.66
C LEU A 578 -27.17 -19.03 22.56
N ARG A 579 -27.54 -19.49 21.36
CA ARG A 579 -28.60 -20.53 21.20
C ARG A 579 -28.12 -21.92 21.62
N LYS A 580 -26.82 -22.18 21.63
CA LYS A 580 -26.25 -23.47 22.02
C LYS A 580 -25.30 -23.29 23.21
N PRO A 581 -25.38 -24.14 24.24
CA PRO A 581 -24.39 -24.16 25.30
C PRO A 581 -22.99 -24.43 24.72
N LEU A 582 -21.95 -23.82 25.31
CA LEU A 582 -20.56 -23.98 24.87
C LEU A 582 -20.12 -25.46 24.75
N VAL A 583 -20.67 -26.33 25.60
CA VAL A 583 -20.38 -27.79 25.60
C VAL A 583 -20.87 -28.53 24.35
N GLU A 584 -21.78 -27.94 23.59
CA GLU A 584 -22.34 -28.51 22.36
C GLU A 584 -21.60 -28.04 21.10
N HIS A 585 -20.71 -27.04 21.23
CA HIS A 585 -19.77 -26.65 20.16
C HIS A 585 -18.54 -27.57 20.25
N ARG A 586 -18.62 -28.75 19.63
CA ARG A 586 -17.49 -29.69 19.49
C ARG A 586 -16.99 -29.78 18.06
#